data_AF-A0A960KEF1-F1
#
_entry.id   AF-A0A960KEF1-F1
#
_cell.length_a   1.000
_cell.length_b   1.000
_cell.length_c   1.000
_cell.angle_alpha   90.00
_cell.angle_beta   90.00
_cell.angle_gamma   90.00
#
_symmetry.space_group_name_H-M   'P 1'
#
loop_
_entity.id
_entity.type
_entity.pdbx_description
1 polymer ?
#
loop_
_entity_poly.entity_id
_entity_poly.type
_entity_poly.pdbx_seq_one_letter_code
_entity_poly.pdbx_strand_id
1 'polypeptide(L)'
;MMTKTVVILFLSAASMAQTILVGPRDSEAYSFAESQADGSSTFAERKLFKALVQAAQLANQAGPQTVIVKVAAGAYTGKANMGIWMVPQLTNPEAKLHILGGYDDQYKQRNPFTNLVNLVTSEGRNGAFLQFAKKSEIGELVISGLVFDAAPSNKYDAKTNSILKGTSRTYNMISFSQLKTQHLVVDSNVFINGSHGAFDPFIMPADANATIDITNNFFINNIKTLKTEASSNRGAVVKTMRFANNSFILNWPYNPDPTSGEVSCINLYHKGGAAAVVFDHNLFAFNPGGAMQHDWPEDRMPALTLKQNLFFMNAGLFGDGKPDAGVFAGKFGTNPKYLLCDLITIEDDFSYTCSGNQAFEPKIPITLSDLQGADSTQVQRKDTVLNDIRRLFGLNQDGGTVAIANYAPSMTFNPQQIPLPTEAKAKPYGVQIDQHFQ
;
A
#
# COMPACT_ATOMS: atom_id res chain seq x y z
N MET A 1 64.28 -19.33 13.57
CA MET A 1 63.38 -18.46 12.77
C MET A 1 62.02 -18.46 13.44
N MET A 2 61.68 -17.40 14.17
CA MET A 2 60.35 -17.22 14.77
C MET A 2 59.51 -16.37 13.82
N THR A 3 58.51 -17.00 13.21
CA THR A 3 57.55 -16.35 12.32
C THR A 3 56.58 -15.54 13.17
N LYS A 4 56.68 -14.20 13.11
CA LYS A 4 55.69 -13.31 13.74
C LYS A 4 54.40 -13.35 12.93
N THR A 5 53.39 -14.04 13.46
CA THR A 5 52.01 -13.94 12.95
C THR A 5 51.46 -12.57 13.35
N VAL A 6 51.29 -11.68 12.37
CA VAL A 6 50.60 -10.41 12.55
C VAL A 6 49.10 -10.70 12.45
N VAL A 7 48.41 -10.72 13.60
CA VAL A 7 46.95 -10.77 13.66
C VAL A 7 46.44 -9.35 13.42
N ILE A 8 45.95 -9.08 12.21
CA ILE A 8 45.23 -7.84 11.90
C ILE A 8 43.79 -8.02 12.41
N LEU A 9 43.52 -7.50 13.61
CA LEU A 9 42.15 -7.32 14.10
C LEU A 9 41.47 -6.21 13.29
N PHE A 10 40.61 -6.59 12.34
CA PHE A 10 39.63 -5.68 11.78
C PHE A 10 38.55 -5.44 12.84
N LEU A 11 38.71 -4.37 13.62
CA LEU A 11 37.61 -3.78 14.37
C LEU A 11 36.61 -3.24 13.33
N SER A 12 35.50 -3.95 13.10
CA SER A 12 34.38 -3.37 12.37
C SER A 12 33.80 -2.27 13.25
N ALA A 13 34.13 -1.01 12.95
CA ALA A 13 33.43 0.11 13.56
C ALA A 13 31.95 -0.02 13.19
N ALA A 14 31.07 -0.15 14.19
CA ALA A 14 29.65 -0.02 13.96
C ALA A 14 29.40 1.38 13.38
N SER A 15 28.86 1.48 12.17
CA SER A 15 28.51 2.79 11.61
C SER A 15 27.44 3.41 12.49
N MET A 16 27.71 4.58 13.07
CA MET A 16 26.66 5.34 13.75
C MET A 16 25.57 5.69 12.74
N ALA A 17 24.30 5.54 13.14
CA ALA A 17 23.18 5.91 12.26
C ALA A 17 23.20 7.41 11.97
N GLN A 18 23.03 7.78 10.71
CA GLN A 18 22.88 9.15 10.27
C GLN A 18 21.39 9.51 10.22
N THR A 19 21.02 10.65 10.79
CA THR A 19 19.62 11.09 10.91
C THR A 19 19.37 12.35 10.11
N ILE A 20 18.29 12.39 9.33
CA ILE A 20 17.80 13.58 8.65
C ILE A 20 16.44 13.94 9.25
N LEU A 21 16.36 15.08 9.93
CA LEU A 21 15.14 15.64 10.50
C LEU A 21 14.45 16.51 9.44
N VAL A 22 13.19 16.22 9.15
CA VAL A 22 12.44 16.86 8.07
C VAL A 22 11.19 17.55 8.62
N GLY A 23 11.15 18.88 8.54
CA GLY A 23 10.02 19.71 8.93
C GLY A 23 9.61 20.67 7.81
N PRO A 24 8.33 21.05 7.68
CA PRO A 24 7.91 22.06 6.71
C PRO A 24 8.64 23.40 6.91
N ARG A 25 8.76 24.18 5.84
CA ARG A 25 9.37 25.52 5.93
C ARG A 25 8.59 26.38 6.94
N ASP A 26 9.32 27.14 7.76
CA ASP A 26 8.77 28.10 8.72
C ASP A 26 7.90 27.44 9.83
N SER A 27 8.10 26.14 10.10
CA SER A 27 7.44 25.42 11.19
C SER A 27 8.36 25.24 12.41
N GLU A 28 7.75 24.98 13.58
CA GLU A 28 8.48 24.63 14.80
C GLU A 28 9.35 23.38 14.62
N ALA A 29 8.83 22.34 13.95
CA ALA A 29 9.62 21.16 13.56
C ALA A 29 10.90 21.50 12.80
N TYR A 30 10.86 22.46 11.88
CA TYR A 30 12.05 22.79 11.11
C TYR A 30 13.03 23.65 11.91
N SER A 31 12.55 24.62 12.69
CA SER A 31 13.41 25.38 13.61
C SER A 31 14.09 24.48 14.64
N PHE A 32 13.36 23.49 15.18
CA PHE A 32 13.94 22.47 16.04
C PHE A 32 14.98 21.63 15.28
N ALA A 33 14.66 21.13 14.08
CA ALA A 33 15.61 20.37 13.27
C ALA A 33 16.92 21.14 13.00
N GLU A 34 16.84 22.42 12.61
CA GLU A 34 18.03 23.27 12.42
C GLU A 34 18.86 23.39 13.71
N SER A 35 18.21 23.46 14.88
CA SER A 35 18.93 23.53 16.16
C SER A 35 19.67 22.24 16.53
N GLN A 36 19.28 21.09 15.97
CA GLN A 36 19.89 19.78 16.23
C GLN A 36 20.91 19.36 15.17
N ALA A 37 20.95 20.02 14.01
CA ALA A 37 21.84 19.63 12.92
C ALA A 37 23.31 19.91 13.27
N ASP A 38 24.16 18.90 13.12
CA ASP A 38 25.60 18.97 13.41
C ASP A 38 26.48 18.87 12.14
N GLY A 39 25.85 18.62 10.98
CA GLY A 39 26.53 18.51 9.68
C GLY A 39 27.32 17.20 9.48
N SER A 40 27.24 16.25 10.40
CA SER A 40 27.98 14.98 10.34
C SER A 40 27.10 13.75 10.59
N SER A 41 26.32 13.75 11.68
CA SER A 41 25.45 12.66 12.08
C SER A 41 23.97 13.05 11.99
N THR A 42 23.67 14.33 12.19
CA THR A 42 22.31 14.87 12.17
C THR A 42 22.22 16.02 11.16
N PHE A 43 21.22 15.93 10.29
CA PHE A 43 20.95 16.90 9.23
C PHE A 43 19.52 17.42 9.35
N ALA A 44 19.27 18.62 8.82
CA ALA A 44 17.95 19.24 8.80
C ALA A 44 17.53 19.59 7.38
N GLU A 45 16.31 19.21 6.99
CA GLU A 45 15.76 19.49 5.67
C GLU A 45 14.35 20.05 5.71
N ARG A 46 14.10 21.08 4.89
CA ARG A 46 12.80 21.78 4.81
C ARG A 46 11.77 21.04 3.95
N LYS A 47 12.26 20.10 3.13
CA LYS A 47 11.49 19.45 2.08
C LYS A 47 11.88 17.99 2.00
N LEU A 48 10.90 17.11 2.08
CA LEU A 48 11.11 15.67 2.01
C LEU A 48 11.91 15.24 0.77
N PHE A 49 11.66 15.81 -0.42
CA PHE A 49 12.43 15.41 -1.62
C PHE A 49 13.94 15.71 -1.49
N LYS A 50 14.33 16.77 -0.77
CA LYS A 50 15.75 17.07 -0.53
C LYS A 50 16.35 16.08 0.47
N ALA A 51 15.62 15.78 1.53
CA ALA A 51 15.99 14.74 2.48
C ALA A 51 16.20 13.38 1.81
N LEU A 52 15.34 13.00 0.85
CA LEU A 52 15.50 11.75 0.09
C LEU A 52 16.75 11.78 -0.82
N VAL A 53 17.10 12.93 -1.39
CA VAL A 53 18.34 13.09 -2.17
C VAL A 53 19.56 12.93 -1.28
N GLN A 54 19.58 13.60 -0.14
CA GLN A 54 20.64 13.48 0.84
C GLN A 54 20.73 12.07 1.42
N ALA A 55 19.60 11.44 1.72
CA ALA A 55 19.56 10.08 2.24
C ALA A 55 20.20 9.07 1.29
N ALA A 56 19.95 9.20 -0.02
CA ALA A 56 20.60 8.37 -1.03
C ALA A 56 22.12 8.62 -1.10
N GLN A 57 22.57 9.88 -0.99
CA GLN A 57 24.01 10.19 -0.95
C GLN A 57 24.71 9.55 0.25
N LEU A 58 24.07 9.63 1.42
CA LEU A 58 24.56 9.03 2.66
C LEU A 58 24.56 7.49 2.58
N ALA A 59 23.46 6.89 2.13
CA ALA A 59 23.35 5.44 2.00
C ALA A 59 24.36 4.85 1.01
N ASN A 60 24.72 5.59 -0.03
CA ASN A 60 25.70 5.16 -1.04
C ASN A 60 27.17 5.31 -0.61
N GLN A 61 27.44 5.78 0.62
CA GLN A 61 28.80 5.77 1.17
C GLN A 61 29.30 4.32 1.36
N ALA A 62 30.62 4.14 1.38
CA ALA A 62 31.23 2.82 1.47
C ALA A 62 30.96 2.13 2.82
N GLY A 63 30.85 0.80 2.79
CA GLY A 63 30.59 -0.04 3.96
C GLY A 63 29.13 0.02 4.44
N PRO A 64 28.82 -0.62 5.57
CA PRO A 64 27.48 -0.58 6.15
C PRO A 64 27.08 0.85 6.50
N GLN A 65 25.89 1.26 6.08
CA GLN A 65 25.30 2.56 6.39
C GLN A 65 23.90 2.37 6.96
N THR A 66 23.50 3.20 7.92
CA THR A 66 22.10 3.28 8.37
C THR A 66 21.67 4.73 8.32
N VAL A 67 20.71 5.03 7.46
CA VAL A 67 20.19 6.38 7.25
C VAL A 67 18.72 6.42 7.65
N ILE A 68 18.39 7.32 8.57
CA ILE A 68 17.03 7.49 9.10
C ILE A 68 16.52 8.88 8.73
N VAL A 69 15.46 8.92 7.94
CA VAL A 69 14.73 10.16 7.60
C VAL A 69 13.53 10.25 8.53
N LYS A 70 13.58 11.13 9.53
CA LYS A 70 12.47 11.41 10.46
C LYS A 70 11.66 12.58 9.93
N VAL A 71 10.38 12.37 9.67
CA VAL A 71 9.47 13.37 9.08
C VAL A 71 8.43 13.78 10.10
N ALA A 72 8.43 15.07 10.45
CA ALA A 72 7.44 15.66 11.34
C ALA A 72 6.08 15.80 10.65
N ALA A 73 5.02 15.90 11.45
CA ALA A 73 3.67 16.16 10.98
C ALA A 73 3.62 17.39 10.05
N GLY A 74 2.82 17.28 8.98
CA GLY A 74 2.66 18.38 8.03
C GLY A 74 2.25 17.92 6.64
N ALA A 75 2.06 18.90 5.76
CA ALA A 75 1.75 18.69 4.35
C ALA A 75 3.01 18.89 3.50
N TYR A 76 3.31 17.90 2.67
CA TYR A 76 4.46 17.91 1.77
C TYR A 76 3.96 17.83 0.32
N THR A 77 4.46 18.66 -0.58
CA THR A 77 3.95 18.79 -1.97
C THR A 77 4.89 18.23 -3.06
N GLY A 78 6.01 17.64 -2.66
CA GLY A 78 7.01 17.10 -3.59
C GLY A 78 7.85 18.19 -4.29
N LYS A 79 8.63 17.78 -5.29
CA LYS A 79 9.46 18.72 -6.06
C LYS A 79 8.55 19.60 -6.93
N ALA A 80 8.72 20.93 -6.84
CA ALA A 80 7.94 21.92 -7.60
C ALA A 80 6.40 21.74 -7.47
N ASN A 81 5.92 21.28 -6.31
CA ASN A 81 4.50 21.01 -6.05
C ASN A 81 3.87 19.95 -6.97
N MET A 82 4.68 19.09 -7.60
CA MET A 82 4.19 18.06 -8.52
C MET A 82 3.52 16.88 -7.80
N GLY A 83 3.62 16.78 -6.47
CA GLY A 83 3.11 15.62 -5.74
C GLY A 83 3.92 14.34 -5.98
N ILE A 84 5.21 14.49 -6.30
CA ILE A 84 6.12 13.40 -6.60
C ILE A 84 7.43 13.57 -5.80
N TRP A 85 7.88 12.45 -5.23
CA TRP A 85 9.10 12.28 -4.47
C TRP A 85 9.91 11.15 -5.10
N MET A 86 11.05 11.54 -5.69
CA MET A 86 12.00 10.58 -6.24
C MET A 86 13.07 10.29 -5.20
N VAL A 87 13.24 9.01 -4.86
CA VAL A 87 14.44 8.52 -4.19
C VAL A 87 15.47 8.23 -5.28
N PRO A 88 16.63 8.92 -5.27
CA PRO A 88 17.69 8.65 -6.24
C PRO A 88 18.20 7.20 -6.16
N GLN A 89 19.02 6.82 -7.13
CA GLN A 89 19.55 5.46 -7.18
C GLN A 89 20.34 5.13 -5.91
N LEU A 90 19.96 4.02 -5.28
CA LEU A 90 20.68 3.40 -4.17
C LEU A 90 21.59 2.32 -4.75
N THR A 91 22.85 2.26 -4.33
CA THR A 91 23.86 1.35 -4.92
C THR A 91 24.63 0.56 -3.86
N ASN A 92 24.25 0.64 -2.59
CA ASN A 92 24.94 -0.01 -1.50
C ASN A 92 24.07 -1.13 -0.90
N PRO A 93 24.36 -2.41 -1.19
CA PRO A 93 23.60 -3.54 -0.64
C PRO A 93 23.76 -3.73 0.88
N GLU A 94 24.74 -3.09 1.51
CA GLU A 94 24.95 -3.15 2.97
C GLU A 94 24.25 -2.00 3.70
N ALA A 95 23.68 -1.04 2.97
CA ALA A 95 22.99 0.09 3.57
C ALA A 95 21.55 -0.23 4.00
N LYS A 96 21.06 0.54 4.95
CA LYS A 96 19.67 0.58 5.40
C LYS A 96 19.12 1.99 5.26
N LEU A 97 17.92 2.11 4.71
CA LEU A 97 17.20 3.38 4.61
C LEU A 97 15.84 3.27 5.28
N HIS A 98 15.62 4.09 6.29
CA HIS A 98 14.35 4.18 7.00
C HIS A 98 13.71 5.54 6.76
N ILE A 99 12.53 5.58 6.15
CA ILE A 99 11.73 6.79 5.94
C ILE A 99 10.56 6.73 6.92
N LEU A 100 10.63 7.51 7.99
CA LEU A 100 9.76 7.42 9.15
C LEU A 100 9.01 8.74 9.35
N GLY A 101 7.73 8.78 8.96
CA GLY A 101 6.81 9.84 9.32
C GLY A 101 6.13 9.61 10.66
N GLY A 102 5.40 10.62 11.13
CA GLY A 102 4.64 10.56 12.38
C GLY A 102 5.27 11.32 13.55
N TYR A 103 6.32 12.11 13.35
CA TYR A 103 6.98 12.81 14.45
C TYR A 103 6.27 14.11 14.85
N ASP A 104 6.33 14.45 16.13
CA ASP A 104 5.97 15.76 16.64
C ASP A 104 7.02 16.83 16.27
N ASP A 105 6.76 18.10 16.59
CA ASP A 105 7.67 19.22 16.29
C ASP A 105 9.05 19.11 16.97
N GLN A 106 9.18 18.26 17.99
CA GLN A 106 10.44 18.03 18.70
C GLN A 106 11.11 16.70 18.34
N TYR A 107 10.52 15.91 17.44
CA TYR A 107 10.94 14.55 17.08
C TYR A 107 11.14 13.62 18.29
N LYS A 108 10.43 13.88 19.39
CA LYS A 108 10.49 13.10 20.63
C LYS A 108 9.43 12.02 20.67
N GLN A 109 8.27 12.28 20.07
CA GLN A 109 7.16 11.34 20.01
C GLN A 109 6.84 11.01 18.56
N ARG A 110 6.57 9.73 18.32
CA ARG A 110 6.13 9.24 17.02
C ARG A 110 4.74 8.62 17.14
N ASN A 111 3.77 9.21 16.47
CA ASN A 111 2.43 8.66 16.30
C ASN A 111 1.98 8.83 14.83
N PRO A 112 2.18 7.80 13.99
CA PRO A 112 1.87 7.82 12.57
C PRO A 112 0.44 8.23 12.19
N PHE A 113 -0.53 7.97 13.08
CA PHE A 113 -1.95 8.15 12.79
C PHE A 113 -2.55 9.42 13.38
N THR A 114 -1.80 10.16 14.20
CA THR A 114 -2.21 11.48 14.71
C THR A 114 -1.29 12.61 14.23
N ASN A 115 0.02 12.37 14.18
CA ASN A 115 1.02 13.31 13.66
C ASN A 115 1.17 13.13 12.15
N LEU A 116 0.10 13.41 11.40
CA LEU A 116 0.01 13.04 9.99
C LEU A 116 1.07 13.68 9.11
N VAL A 117 1.77 12.86 8.33
CA VAL A 117 2.67 13.27 7.24
C VAL A 117 1.93 13.10 5.92
N ASN A 118 1.24 14.16 5.49
CA ASN A 118 0.42 14.15 4.29
C ASN A 118 1.27 14.40 3.06
N LEU A 119 1.37 13.40 2.18
CA LEU A 119 1.94 13.55 0.85
C LEU A 119 0.87 14.10 -0.09
N VAL A 120 0.86 15.43 -0.24
CA VAL A 120 -0.10 16.16 -1.07
C VAL A 120 0.24 15.98 -2.54
N THR A 121 -0.68 15.38 -3.28
CA THR A 121 -0.59 15.21 -4.73
C THR A 121 -1.29 16.34 -5.49
N SER A 122 -1.19 16.33 -6.82
CA SER A 122 -1.82 17.32 -7.70
C SER A 122 -2.49 16.66 -8.91
N GLU A 123 -3.50 17.34 -9.46
CA GLU A 123 -4.04 16.98 -10.77
C GLU A 123 -2.90 17.01 -11.79
N GLY A 124 -2.82 15.99 -12.65
CA GLY A 124 -1.78 15.95 -13.68
C GLY A 124 -0.56 15.08 -13.36
N ARG A 125 -0.42 14.57 -12.12
CA ARG A 125 0.72 13.74 -11.70
C ARG A 125 1.05 12.64 -12.72
N ASN A 126 2.34 12.54 -13.11
CA ASN A 126 2.83 11.67 -14.18
C ASN A 126 3.71 10.49 -13.70
N GLY A 127 3.58 10.06 -12.46
CA GLY A 127 4.28 8.92 -11.89
C GLY A 127 3.83 8.67 -10.45
N ALA A 128 4.32 7.64 -9.77
CA ALA A 128 3.96 7.34 -8.37
C ALA A 128 4.24 8.51 -7.40
N PHE A 129 3.65 8.51 -6.20
CA PHE A 129 3.97 9.54 -5.18
C PHE A 129 5.42 9.37 -4.78
N LEU A 130 5.75 8.22 -4.20
CA LEU A 130 7.10 7.84 -3.86
C LEU A 130 7.65 6.88 -4.91
N GLN A 131 8.72 7.28 -5.58
CA GLN A 131 9.32 6.55 -6.68
C GLN A 131 10.79 6.26 -6.36
N PHE A 132 11.16 4.98 -6.41
CA PHE A 132 12.55 4.57 -6.35
C PHE A 132 13.12 4.50 -7.76
N ALA A 133 14.32 5.08 -7.94
CA ALA A 133 15.03 4.99 -9.20
C ALA A 133 15.28 3.53 -9.59
N LYS A 134 15.22 3.23 -10.89
CA LYS A 134 15.52 1.90 -11.42
C LYS A 134 16.94 1.46 -11.06
N LYS A 135 17.16 0.14 -11.00
CA LYS A 135 18.46 -0.46 -10.65
C LYS A 135 18.99 0.00 -9.29
N SER A 136 18.08 0.31 -8.37
CA SER A 136 18.46 0.54 -6.99
C SER A 136 18.73 -0.80 -6.28
N GLU A 137 19.69 -0.80 -5.38
CA GLU A 137 20.06 -1.92 -4.53
C GLU A 137 20.35 -1.41 -3.11
N ILE A 138 19.70 -2.02 -2.12
CA ILE A 138 19.85 -1.66 -0.71
C ILE A 138 19.57 -2.87 0.19
N GLY A 139 20.27 -2.99 1.32
CA GLY A 139 20.07 -4.10 2.25
C GLY A 139 18.66 -4.11 2.85
N GLU A 140 18.23 -2.98 3.41
CA GLU A 140 16.90 -2.83 4.01
C GLU A 140 16.26 -1.50 3.64
N LEU A 141 14.97 -1.54 3.35
CA LEU A 141 14.14 -0.35 3.13
C LEU A 141 12.92 -0.39 4.04
N VAL A 142 12.75 0.64 4.87
CA VAL A 142 11.56 0.84 5.70
C VAL A 142 10.85 2.11 5.24
N ILE A 143 9.55 2.02 4.94
CA ILE A 143 8.67 3.16 4.64
C ILE A 143 7.53 3.11 5.65
N SER A 144 7.46 4.11 6.53
CA SER A 144 6.48 4.10 7.60
C SER A 144 5.91 5.47 7.96
N GLY A 145 4.64 5.51 8.34
CA GLY A 145 3.97 6.69 8.88
C GLY A 145 3.71 7.81 7.89
N LEU A 146 3.45 7.46 6.63
CA LEU A 146 3.09 8.41 5.58
C LEU A 146 1.62 8.25 5.20
N VAL A 147 0.97 9.37 4.87
CA VAL A 147 -0.39 9.40 4.32
C VAL A 147 -0.31 9.69 2.82
N PHE A 148 -0.74 8.71 2.03
CA PHE A 148 -0.85 8.79 0.58
C PHE A 148 -2.32 8.96 0.19
N ASP A 149 -2.73 10.20 -0.05
CA ASP A 149 -4.08 10.52 -0.52
C ASP A 149 -4.07 10.88 -2.01
N ALA A 150 -4.66 10.03 -2.84
CA ALA A 150 -4.74 10.20 -4.29
C ALA A 150 -5.94 11.00 -4.79
N ALA A 151 -6.91 11.34 -3.94
CA ALA A 151 -8.10 12.09 -4.37
C ALA A 151 -7.77 13.38 -5.13
N PRO A 152 -6.81 14.23 -4.69
CA PRO A 152 -6.48 15.45 -5.43
C PRO A 152 -5.91 15.22 -6.85
N SER A 153 -5.46 14.01 -7.17
CA SER A 153 -4.96 13.64 -8.51
C SER A 153 -5.98 12.91 -9.39
N ASN A 154 -7.16 12.63 -8.85
CA ASN A 154 -8.23 11.90 -9.53
C ASN A 154 -9.27 12.85 -10.12
N LYS A 155 -10.13 12.31 -11.00
CA LYS A 155 -11.37 12.96 -11.42
C LYS A 155 -12.56 12.15 -10.94
N TYR A 156 -13.52 12.86 -10.37
CA TYR A 156 -14.78 12.29 -9.90
C TYR A 156 -15.93 12.83 -10.72
N ASP A 157 -16.93 11.98 -10.94
CA ASP A 157 -18.20 12.36 -11.54
C ASP A 157 -18.96 13.26 -10.55
N ALA A 158 -19.32 14.47 -10.99
CA ALA A 158 -19.95 15.46 -10.12
C ALA A 158 -21.37 15.03 -9.65
N LYS A 159 -22.04 14.09 -10.33
CA LYS A 159 -23.40 13.67 -9.94
C LYS A 159 -23.41 12.56 -8.90
N THR A 160 -22.48 11.62 -9.04
CA THR A 160 -22.46 10.37 -8.29
C THR A 160 -21.28 10.28 -7.33
N ASN A 161 -20.40 11.28 -7.33
CA ASN A 161 -19.09 11.26 -6.69
C ASN A 161 -18.23 10.05 -7.09
N SER A 162 -18.59 9.30 -8.14
CA SER A 162 -17.86 8.10 -8.54
C SER A 162 -16.56 8.47 -9.21
N ILE A 163 -15.49 7.73 -8.95
CA ILE A 163 -14.23 7.98 -9.66
C ILE A 163 -14.35 7.64 -11.15
N LEU A 164 -13.85 8.53 -11.99
CA LEU A 164 -13.85 8.36 -13.44
C LEU A 164 -12.61 7.57 -13.88
N LYS A 165 -12.78 6.26 -14.04
CA LYS A 165 -11.76 5.37 -14.61
C LYS A 165 -11.34 5.84 -16.01
N GLY A 166 -10.04 5.77 -16.32
CA GLY A 166 -9.47 6.21 -17.61
C GLY A 166 -9.23 7.72 -17.72
N THR A 167 -9.86 8.54 -16.86
CA THR A 167 -9.55 9.98 -16.74
C THR A 167 -8.69 10.27 -15.52
N SER A 168 -8.92 9.53 -14.43
CA SER A 168 -8.04 9.51 -13.25
C SER A 168 -6.69 8.86 -13.58
N ARG A 169 -5.65 9.19 -12.82
CA ARG A 169 -4.28 8.71 -13.08
C ARG A 169 -4.15 7.22 -12.84
N THR A 170 -3.34 6.53 -13.64
CA THR A 170 -3.12 5.08 -13.54
C THR A 170 -1.77 4.73 -12.90
N TYR A 171 -1.34 5.53 -11.92
CA TYR A 171 -0.09 5.31 -11.21
C TYR A 171 -0.37 4.96 -9.75
N ASN A 172 0.30 3.92 -9.28
CA ASN A 172 0.37 3.54 -7.87
C ASN A 172 0.82 4.72 -6.99
N MET A 173 0.63 4.59 -5.68
CA MET A 173 1.16 5.54 -4.70
C MET A 173 2.65 5.31 -4.44
N ILE A 174 3.10 4.06 -4.37
CA ILE A 174 4.54 3.71 -4.29
C ILE A 174 4.96 2.91 -5.52
N SER A 175 6.14 3.21 -6.05
CA SER A 175 6.78 2.42 -7.09
C SER A 175 8.22 2.05 -6.70
N PHE A 176 8.45 0.74 -6.51
CA PHE A 176 9.76 0.19 -6.15
C PHE A 176 10.67 -0.06 -7.35
N SER A 177 10.15 -0.06 -8.58
CA SER A 177 10.96 -0.19 -9.81
C SER A 177 11.97 -1.36 -9.81
N GLN A 178 11.57 -2.54 -9.30
CA GLN A 178 12.47 -3.70 -9.14
C GLN A 178 13.70 -3.41 -8.26
N LEU A 179 13.55 -2.56 -7.24
CA LEU A 179 14.54 -2.38 -6.18
C LEU A 179 15.03 -3.75 -5.68
N LYS A 180 16.34 -3.97 -5.68
CA LYS A 180 16.93 -5.18 -5.12
C LYS A 180 17.13 -5.00 -3.62
N THR A 181 16.54 -5.86 -2.80
CA THR A 181 16.67 -5.73 -1.34
C THR A 181 16.55 -7.06 -0.58
N GLN A 182 17.16 -7.12 0.60
CA GLN A 182 17.01 -8.23 1.52
C GLN A 182 15.72 -8.12 2.33
N HIS A 183 15.30 -6.90 2.65
CA HIS A 183 14.15 -6.68 3.52
C HIS A 183 13.42 -5.40 3.14
N LEU A 184 12.15 -5.54 2.74
CA LEU A 184 11.24 -4.43 2.53
C LEU A 184 10.21 -4.40 3.66
N VAL A 185 10.09 -3.26 4.34
CA VAL A 185 9.05 -2.99 5.33
C VAL A 185 8.20 -1.81 4.88
N VAL A 186 6.90 -2.01 4.78
CA VAL A 186 5.89 -0.96 4.60
C VAL A 186 4.97 -0.99 5.81
N ASP A 187 5.12 -0.03 6.71
CA ASP A 187 4.51 -0.10 8.04
C ASP A 187 3.73 1.16 8.44
N SER A 188 2.57 1.02 9.08
CA SER A 188 1.86 2.16 9.69
C SER A 188 1.56 3.33 8.72
N ASN A 189 1.33 3.04 7.43
CA ASN A 189 0.95 4.04 6.44
C ASN A 189 -0.57 4.09 6.23
N VAL A 190 -1.05 5.17 5.63
CA VAL A 190 -2.42 5.30 5.14
C VAL A 190 -2.38 5.42 3.62
N PHE A 191 -3.00 4.49 2.92
CA PHE A 191 -3.20 4.51 1.47
C PHE A 191 -4.68 4.73 1.16
N ILE A 192 -5.03 5.88 0.62
CA ILE A 192 -6.43 6.27 0.41
C ILE A 192 -6.70 6.84 -0.98
N ASN A 193 -7.86 6.48 -1.55
CA ASN A 193 -8.37 6.99 -2.83
C ASN A 193 -7.54 6.61 -4.06
N GLY A 194 -6.78 5.52 -4.01
CA GLY A 194 -5.98 5.07 -5.16
C GLY A 194 -6.85 4.69 -6.35
N SER A 195 -6.67 5.34 -7.49
CA SER A 195 -7.36 5.04 -8.74
C SER A 195 -6.82 3.81 -9.49
N HIS A 196 -5.62 3.36 -9.11
CA HIS A 196 -4.91 2.23 -9.70
C HIS A 196 -3.95 1.61 -8.68
N GLY A 197 -4.46 1.36 -7.48
CA GLY A 197 -3.73 0.71 -6.39
C GLY A 197 -2.86 1.61 -5.52
N ALA A 198 -2.60 1.09 -4.33
CA ALA A 198 -1.64 1.65 -3.37
C ALA A 198 -0.23 1.35 -3.87
N PHE A 199 0.15 0.07 -3.98
CA PHE A 199 1.41 -0.36 -4.57
C PHE A 199 1.40 -1.88 -4.79
N ASP A 200 2.29 -2.33 -5.68
CA ASP A 200 2.71 -3.74 -5.74
C ASP A 200 4.13 -3.79 -5.17
N PRO A 201 4.49 -4.76 -4.32
CA PRO A 201 5.82 -4.87 -3.73
C PRO A 201 6.82 -5.46 -4.74
N PHE A 202 6.82 -4.93 -5.96
CA PHE A 202 7.55 -5.39 -7.14
C PHE A 202 9.06 -5.11 -7.02
N ILE A 203 9.68 -5.79 -6.06
CA ILE A 203 11.11 -5.79 -5.75
C ILE A 203 11.79 -7.00 -6.40
N MET A 204 13.13 -6.99 -6.42
CA MET A 204 13.95 -8.18 -6.65
C MET A 204 14.54 -8.65 -5.32
N PRO A 205 14.47 -9.95 -4.97
CA PRO A 205 15.10 -10.45 -3.77
C PRO A 205 16.62 -10.37 -3.91
N ALA A 206 17.30 -9.88 -2.87
CA ALA A 206 18.77 -9.86 -2.83
C ALA A 206 19.35 -11.29 -2.81
N ASP A 207 18.72 -12.18 -2.04
CA ASP A 207 18.98 -13.62 -2.00
C ASP A 207 17.70 -14.42 -1.64
N ALA A 208 17.83 -15.74 -1.46
CA ALA A 208 16.72 -16.65 -1.15
C ALA A 208 16.11 -16.47 0.26
N ASN A 209 16.70 -15.64 1.11
CA ASN A 209 16.19 -15.29 2.44
C ASN A 209 15.47 -13.93 2.47
N ALA A 210 15.32 -13.25 1.33
CA ALA A 210 14.72 -11.93 1.30
C ALA A 210 13.25 -11.96 1.76
N THR A 211 12.82 -10.98 2.55
CA THR A 211 11.46 -10.89 3.11
C THR A 211 10.80 -9.56 2.79
N ILE A 212 9.46 -9.59 2.81
CA ILE A 212 8.61 -8.41 2.67
C ILE A 212 7.62 -8.41 3.83
N ASP A 213 7.56 -7.31 4.58
CA ASP A 213 6.65 -7.09 5.69
C ASP A 213 5.77 -5.87 5.38
N ILE A 214 4.49 -6.10 5.16
CA ILE A 214 3.47 -5.07 4.96
C ILE A 214 2.59 -5.10 6.19
N THR A 215 2.84 -4.19 7.13
CA THR A 215 2.28 -4.28 8.48
C THR A 215 1.56 -3.02 8.89
N ASN A 216 0.50 -3.16 9.68
CA ASN A 216 -0.12 -2.03 10.35
C ASN A 216 -0.63 -0.90 9.43
N ASN A 217 -0.91 -1.16 8.14
CA ASN A 217 -1.32 -0.12 7.21
C ASN A 217 -2.86 -0.04 7.09
N PHE A 218 -3.35 1.18 6.87
CA PHE A 218 -4.69 1.41 6.35
C PHE A 218 -4.66 1.39 4.81
N PHE A 219 -5.52 0.57 4.22
CA PHE A 219 -5.86 0.60 2.80
C PHE A 219 -7.34 0.92 2.68
N ILE A 220 -7.67 2.15 2.31
CA ILE A 220 -9.03 2.67 2.33
C ILE A 220 -9.40 3.14 0.92
N ASN A 221 -10.51 2.66 0.37
CA ASN A 221 -11.07 3.24 -0.86
C ASN A 221 -10.11 3.25 -2.06
N ASN A 222 -9.30 2.22 -2.20
CA ASN A 222 -8.44 2.04 -3.37
C ASN A 222 -9.15 1.15 -4.39
N ILE A 223 -9.13 1.55 -5.66
CA ILE A 223 -9.37 0.64 -6.77
C ILE A 223 -8.12 -0.23 -6.92
N LYS A 224 -8.27 -1.55 -6.90
CA LYS A 224 -7.17 -2.52 -7.07
C LYS A 224 -6.05 -2.28 -6.07
N THR A 225 -6.30 -2.47 -4.78
CA THR A 225 -5.39 -2.07 -3.68
C THR A 225 -3.95 -2.48 -3.91
N LEU A 226 -3.69 -3.77 -4.11
CA LEU A 226 -2.36 -4.30 -4.36
C LEU A 226 -2.42 -5.66 -5.03
N LYS A 227 -1.34 -6.01 -5.70
CA LYS A 227 -1.03 -7.37 -6.15
C LYS A 227 0.18 -7.88 -5.39
N THR A 228 0.18 -9.13 -4.93
CA THR A 228 1.32 -9.74 -4.20
C THR A 228 2.47 -10.14 -5.14
N GLU A 229 2.83 -9.24 -6.05
CA GLU A 229 3.81 -9.46 -7.10
C GLU A 229 5.21 -9.02 -6.68
N ALA A 230 6.20 -9.87 -6.94
CA ALA A 230 7.61 -9.57 -6.88
C ALA A 230 8.32 -10.16 -8.11
N SER A 231 9.50 -9.64 -8.44
CA SER A 231 10.32 -10.13 -9.53
C SER A 231 11.27 -11.22 -9.02
N SER A 232 11.51 -12.26 -9.81
CA SER A 232 12.57 -13.22 -9.50
C SER A 232 13.95 -12.62 -9.82
N ASN A 233 14.99 -13.11 -9.14
CA ASN A 233 16.38 -12.72 -9.38
C ASN A 233 17.26 -13.97 -9.41
N ARG A 234 17.79 -14.34 -10.60
CA ARG A 234 18.60 -15.56 -10.81
C ARG A 234 17.94 -16.84 -10.24
N GLY A 235 16.62 -16.94 -10.36
CA GLY A 235 15.84 -18.07 -9.84
C GLY A 235 15.45 -17.96 -8.37
N ALA A 236 15.98 -17.00 -7.61
CA ALA A 236 15.50 -16.71 -6.26
C ALA A 236 14.17 -15.95 -6.31
N VAL A 237 13.28 -16.31 -5.40
CA VAL A 237 12.02 -15.62 -5.10
C VAL A 237 12.05 -15.11 -3.66
N VAL A 238 11.15 -14.20 -3.31
CA VAL A 238 11.02 -13.74 -1.92
C VAL A 238 10.67 -14.93 -1.03
N LYS A 239 11.33 -15.08 0.12
CA LYS A 239 11.08 -16.18 1.05
C LYS A 239 9.67 -16.12 1.61
N THR A 240 9.33 -14.98 2.19
CA THR A 240 8.03 -14.72 2.81
C THR A 240 7.58 -13.29 2.53
N MET A 241 6.33 -13.15 2.09
CA MET A 241 5.60 -11.89 2.07
C MET A 241 4.52 -11.94 3.16
N ARG A 242 4.69 -11.14 4.22
CA ARG A 242 3.79 -11.10 5.36
C ARG A 242 2.93 -9.84 5.33
N PHE A 243 1.64 -10.04 5.49
CA PHE A 243 0.64 -9.01 5.71
C PHE A 243 0.10 -9.18 7.12
N ALA A 244 0.41 -8.26 8.03
CA ALA A 244 -0.08 -8.37 9.40
C ALA A 244 -0.68 -7.07 9.94
N ASN A 245 -1.79 -7.18 10.66
CA ASN A 245 -2.46 -6.02 11.28
C ASN A 245 -2.83 -4.92 10.28
N ASN A 246 -3.11 -5.23 9.02
CA ASN A 246 -3.57 -4.22 8.06
C ASN A 246 -5.11 -4.14 8.05
N SER A 247 -5.64 -2.96 7.79
CA SER A 247 -7.07 -2.72 7.60
C SER A 247 -7.36 -2.41 6.14
N PHE A 248 -8.04 -3.33 5.46
CA PHE A 248 -8.54 -3.20 4.09
C PHE A 248 -10.03 -2.87 4.12
N ILE A 249 -10.36 -1.60 3.96
CA ILE A 249 -11.71 -1.05 4.15
C ILE A 249 -12.20 -0.40 2.87
N LEU A 250 -13.37 -0.82 2.38
CA LEU A 250 -14.01 -0.24 1.19
C LEU A 250 -13.10 -0.18 -0.04
N ASN A 251 -12.22 -1.15 -0.27
CA ASN A 251 -11.42 -1.18 -1.49
C ASN A 251 -12.19 -1.84 -2.63
N TRP A 252 -12.08 -1.25 -3.81
CA TRP A 252 -12.93 -1.54 -4.96
C TRP A 252 -12.21 -2.42 -5.96
N PRO A 253 -12.94 -3.34 -6.62
CA PRO A 253 -12.37 -4.12 -7.72
C PRO A 253 -11.97 -3.19 -8.85
N TYR A 254 -10.92 -3.51 -9.62
CA TYR A 254 -10.68 -2.79 -10.87
C TYR A 254 -11.84 -3.03 -11.82
N ASN A 255 -12.25 -4.29 -11.99
CA ASN A 255 -13.37 -4.62 -12.85
C ASN A 255 -14.60 -4.99 -12.01
N PRO A 256 -15.70 -4.23 -12.12
CA PRO A 256 -16.93 -4.51 -11.37
C PRO A 256 -17.74 -5.68 -11.94
N ASP A 257 -17.29 -6.31 -13.02
CA ASP A 257 -17.91 -7.50 -13.59
C ASP A 257 -17.31 -8.75 -12.90
N PRO A 258 -18.11 -9.55 -12.17
CA PRO A 258 -17.61 -10.76 -11.50
C PRO A 258 -16.99 -11.76 -12.47
N THR A 259 -17.40 -11.74 -13.75
CA THR A 259 -16.88 -12.63 -14.79
C THR A 259 -15.61 -12.11 -15.47
N SER A 260 -14.91 -11.16 -14.87
CA SER A 260 -13.62 -10.65 -15.36
C SER A 260 -12.48 -11.00 -14.39
N GLY A 261 -11.26 -10.55 -14.66
CA GLY A 261 -10.17 -10.57 -13.69
C GLY A 261 -10.09 -9.24 -12.93
N GLU A 262 -9.31 -9.17 -11.85
CA GLU A 262 -9.16 -7.97 -11.01
C GLU A 262 -10.48 -7.52 -10.34
N VAL A 263 -11.19 -8.50 -9.78
CA VAL A 263 -12.51 -8.39 -9.14
C VAL A 263 -12.46 -8.30 -7.61
N SER A 264 -11.28 -8.28 -6.99
CA SER A 264 -11.10 -8.18 -5.52
C SER A 264 -10.14 -7.06 -5.11
N CYS A 265 -10.08 -6.78 -3.81
CA CYS A 265 -9.17 -5.83 -3.18
C CYS A 265 -7.69 -6.23 -3.37
N ILE A 266 -7.34 -7.49 -3.06
CA ILE A 266 -5.99 -8.03 -3.23
C ILE A 266 -5.95 -9.06 -4.35
N ASN A 267 -4.99 -8.90 -5.26
CA ASN A 267 -4.68 -9.91 -6.27
C ASN A 267 -3.47 -10.74 -5.83
N LEU A 268 -3.69 -12.01 -5.51
CA LEU A 268 -2.59 -12.91 -5.18
C LEU A 268 -1.88 -13.36 -6.46
N TYR A 269 -0.57 -13.17 -6.49
CA TYR A 269 0.28 -13.60 -7.59
C TYR A 269 0.74 -15.05 -7.43
N HIS A 270 1.30 -15.61 -8.49
CA HIS A 270 1.78 -16.99 -8.50
C HIS A 270 3.13 -17.15 -7.76
N LYS A 271 3.55 -18.41 -7.55
CA LYS A 271 4.78 -18.83 -6.85
C LYS A 271 6.12 -18.27 -7.37
N GLY A 272 6.08 -17.47 -8.44
CA GLY A 272 7.25 -16.77 -8.96
C GLY A 272 7.54 -15.46 -8.23
N GLY A 273 6.57 -14.93 -7.46
CA GLY A 273 6.77 -13.75 -6.62
C GLY A 273 7.37 -14.08 -5.26
N ALA A 274 6.78 -15.04 -4.54
CA ALA A 274 7.23 -15.47 -3.23
C ALA A 274 7.09 -16.98 -3.05
N ALA A 275 7.86 -17.57 -2.14
CA ALA A 275 7.69 -18.95 -1.71
C ALA A 275 6.50 -19.10 -0.76
N ALA A 276 6.29 -18.14 0.15
CA ALA A 276 5.16 -18.10 1.06
C ALA A 276 4.52 -16.70 1.14
N VAL A 277 3.20 -16.66 1.25
CA VAL A 277 2.40 -15.46 1.53
C VAL A 277 1.55 -15.71 2.77
N VAL A 278 1.65 -14.82 3.76
CA VAL A 278 1.01 -14.98 5.06
C VAL A 278 0.16 -13.76 5.38
N PHE A 279 -1.13 -13.97 5.64
CA PHE A 279 -2.05 -12.95 6.16
C PHE A 279 -2.41 -13.29 7.61
N ASP A 280 -2.03 -12.41 8.52
CA ASP A 280 -2.18 -12.61 9.96
C ASP A 280 -2.83 -11.39 10.65
N HIS A 281 -3.92 -11.58 11.40
CA HIS A 281 -4.57 -10.47 12.13
C HIS A 281 -4.99 -9.27 11.28
N ASN A 282 -5.27 -9.46 9.98
CA ASN A 282 -5.80 -8.38 9.14
C ASN A 282 -7.31 -8.25 9.27
N LEU A 283 -7.80 -7.07 8.92
CA LEU A 283 -9.22 -6.73 8.82
C LEU A 283 -9.58 -6.49 7.36
N PHE A 284 -10.54 -7.25 6.84
CA PHE A 284 -11.11 -7.08 5.50
C PHE A 284 -12.59 -6.75 5.64
N ALA A 285 -12.95 -5.48 5.47
CA ALA A 285 -14.31 -5.01 5.67
C ALA A 285 -14.83 -4.21 4.49
N PHE A 286 -16.06 -4.52 4.06
CA PHE A 286 -16.80 -3.76 3.06
C PHE A 286 -16.11 -3.66 1.70
N ASN A 287 -15.22 -4.58 1.32
CA ASN A 287 -14.55 -4.53 0.01
C ASN A 287 -15.51 -5.12 -1.03
N PRO A 288 -16.27 -4.35 -1.82
CA PRO A 288 -17.50 -4.86 -2.43
C PRO A 288 -17.30 -5.97 -3.48
N GLY A 289 -16.10 -6.11 -4.06
CA GLY A 289 -15.79 -7.18 -5.02
C GLY A 289 -15.13 -8.43 -4.41
N GLY A 290 -14.52 -8.33 -3.24
CA GLY A 290 -13.81 -9.45 -2.63
C GLY A 290 -12.65 -8.97 -1.79
N ALA A 291 -12.30 -9.72 -0.74
CA ALA A 291 -11.08 -9.47 0.01
C ALA A 291 -9.86 -9.84 -0.84
N MET A 292 -9.87 -11.02 -1.45
CA MET A 292 -8.75 -11.55 -2.22
C MET A 292 -9.23 -12.23 -3.52
N GLN A 293 -8.32 -12.37 -4.48
CA GLN A 293 -8.50 -13.23 -5.65
C GLN A 293 -7.18 -13.90 -6.02
N HIS A 294 -7.23 -15.05 -6.69
CA HIS A 294 -6.11 -15.57 -7.45
C HIS A 294 -6.60 -16.20 -8.76
N ASP A 295 -5.93 -15.86 -9.86
CA ASP A 295 -6.28 -16.38 -11.20
C ASP A 295 -5.52 -17.66 -11.55
N TRP A 296 -4.66 -18.14 -10.64
CA TRP A 296 -3.78 -19.28 -10.86
C TRP A 296 -4.32 -20.55 -10.19
N PRO A 297 -4.14 -21.73 -10.80
CA PRO A 297 -4.34 -23.00 -10.11
C PRO A 297 -3.48 -23.11 -8.86
N GLU A 298 -3.94 -23.87 -7.88
CA GLU A 298 -3.31 -23.97 -6.57
C GLU A 298 -1.86 -24.47 -6.60
N ASP A 299 -1.51 -25.40 -7.49
CA ASP A 299 -0.14 -25.90 -7.68
C ASP A 299 0.84 -24.84 -8.23
N ARG A 300 0.31 -23.69 -8.66
CA ARG A 300 1.07 -22.50 -9.09
C ARG A 300 1.01 -21.38 -8.08
N MET A 301 0.27 -21.51 -6.99
CA MET A 301 0.24 -20.53 -5.92
C MET A 301 1.46 -20.69 -4.99
N PRO A 302 1.93 -19.61 -4.34
CA PRO A 302 2.83 -19.73 -3.19
C PRO A 302 2.12 -20.51 -2.06
N ALA A 303 2.90 -20.98 -1.08
CA ALA A 303 2.30 -21.48 0.16
C ALA A 303 1.50 -20.33 0.80
N LEU A 304 0.20 -20.51 0.96
CA LEU A 304 -0.71 -19.47 1.44
C LEU A 304 -1.22 -19.80 2.84
N THR A 305 -1.05 -18.85 3.75
CA THR A 305 -1.54 -18.94 5.13
C THR A 305 -2.49 -17.79 5.43
N LEU A 306 -3.70 -18.11 5.86
CA LEU A 306 -4.71 -17.19 6.36
C LEU A 306 -4.96 -17.50 7.84
N LYS A 307 -4.39 -16.69 8.73
CA LYS A 307 -4.49 -16.91 10.18
C LYS A 307 -5.14 -15.71 10.86
N GLN A 308 -6.14 -15.99 11.70
CA GLN A 308 -6.71 -14.99 12.60
C GLN A 308 -7.07 -13.68 11.90
N ASN A 309 -7.64 -13.71 10.69
CA ASN A 309 -8.14 -12.52 10.02
C ASN A 309 -9.64 -12.33 10.31
N LEU A 310 -10.11 -11.09 10.22
CA LEU A 310 -11.53 -10.75 10.34
C LEU A 310 -12.08 -10.33 8.98
N PHE A 311 -13.10 -11.04 8.50
CA PHE A 311 -13.82 -10.74 7.27
C PHE A 311 -15.21 -10.20 7.56
N PHE A 312 -15.63 -9.16 6.82
CA PHE A 312 -16.98 -8.63 6.93
C PHE A 312 -17.47 -8.01 5.62
N MET A 313 -18.52 -8.60 5.02
CA MET A 313 -19.24 -8.04 3.86
C MET A 313 -18.35 -7.69 2.66
N ASN A 314 -17.55 -8.64 2.18
CA ASN A 314 -16.60 -8.42 1.09
C ASN A 314 -17.13 -8.82 -0.30
N ALA A 315 -18.40 -9.13 -0.51
CA ALA A 315 -18.91 -9.52 -1.84
C ALA A 315 -20.21 -8.79 -2.22
N GLY A 316 -20.48 -7.63 -1.61
CA GLY A 316 -21.74 -6.91 -1.80
C GLY A 316 -22.07 -6.54 -3.25
N LEU A 317 -21.06 -6.26 -4.10
CA LEU A 317 -21.27 -5.99 -5.53
C LEU A 317 -21.70 -7.24 -6.30
N PHE A 318 -21.36 -8.41 -5.79
CA PHE A 318 -21.63 -9.70 -6.42
C PHE A 318 -22.85 -10.42 -5.82
N GLY A 319 -23.67 -9.67 -5.07
CA GLY A 319 -24.95 -10.14 -4.57
C GLY A 319 -24.87 -11.00 -3.31
N ASP A 320 -23.69 -11.16 -2.70
CA ASP A 320 -23.52 -11.86 -1.43
C ASP A 320 -23.06 -10.92 -0.32
N GLY A 321 -24.01 -10.59 0.56
CA GLY A 321 -23.81 -9.69 1.70
C GLY A 321 -23.56 -10.39 3.03
N LYS A 322 -23.33 -11.72 3.05
CA LYS A 322 -23.05 -12.42 4.30
C LYS A 322 -21.73 -11.91 4.93
N PRO A 323 -21.58 -12.00 6.26
CA PRO A 323 -20.35 -11.57 6.94
C PRO A 323 -19.09 -12.21 6.37
N ASP A 324 -19.10 -13.51 6.09
CA ASP A 324 -17.98 -14.31 5.61
C ASP A 324 -17.88 -14.41 4.08
N ALA A 325 -18.81 -13.82 3.33
CA ALA A 325 -18.76 -13.90 1.87
C ALA A 325 -17.60 -13.09 1.29
N GLY A 326 -17.01 -13.63 0.22
CA GLY A 326 -15.97 -12.95 -0.56
C GLY A 326 -14.61 -12.95 0.11
N VAL A 327 -14.25 -14.02 0.84
CA VAL A 327 -12.85 -14.22 1.26
C VAL A 327 -11.99 -14.35 0.01
N PHE A 328 -12.40 -15.25 -0.90
CA PHE A 328 -11.97 -15.23 -2.29
C PHE A 328 -13.15 -14.94 -3.21
N ALA A 329 -12.90 -14.12 -4.23
CA ALA A 329 -13.82 -13.88 -5.34
C ALA A 329 -13.04 -13.89 -6.65
N GLY A 330 -13.54 -14.56 -7.68
CA GLY A 330 -12.85 -14.58 -8.97
C GLY A 330 -13.09 -15.83 -9.80
N LYS A 331 -12.25 -15.99 -10.82
CA LYS A 331 -12.27 -17.15 -11.73
C LYS A 331 -11.22 -18.16 -11.31
N PHE A 332 -11.65 -19.39 -11.03
CA PHE A 332 -10.76 -20.46 -10.58
C PHE A 332 -10.66 -21.58 -11.62
N GLY A 333 -9.46 -22.12 -11.78
CA GLY A 333 -9.17 -23.31 -12.57
C GLY A 333 -9.00 -23.09 -14.09
N THR A 334 -8.76 -24.18 -14.81
CA THR A 334 -8.51 -24.19 -16.26
C THR A 334 -9.79 -24.04 -17.10
N ASN A 335 -10.95 -24.38 -16.53
CA ASN A 335 -12.28 -24.07 -17.07
C ASN A 335 -12.92 -23.04 -16.13
N PRO A 336 -12.74 -21.72 -16.36
CA PRO A 336 -12.94 -20.70 -15.35
C PRO A 336 -14.39 -20.67 -14.87
N LYS A 337 -14.62 -21.16 -13.65
CA LYS A 337 -15.86 -20.95 -12.92
C LYS A 337 -15.67 -19.73 -12.03
N TYR A 338 -16.65 -18.83 -12.10
CA TYR A 338 -16.72 -17.76 -11.12
C TYR A 338 -17.17 -18.35 -9.78
N LEU A 339 -16.38 -18.12 -8.74
CA LEU A 339 -16.69 -18.53 -7.37
C LEU A 339 -16.62 -17.34 -6.43
N LEU A 340 -17.53 -17.36 -5.47
CA LEU A 340 -17.47 -16.58 -4.24
C LEU A 340 -17.27 -17.59 -3.12
N CYS A 341 -16.08 -17.57 -2.52
CA CYS A 341 -15.74 -18.48 -1.43
C CYS A 341 -15.93 -17.77 -0.09
N ASP A 342 -16.63 -18.45 0.81
CA ASP A 342 -16.70 -18.11 2.24
C ASP A 342 -15.60 -18.83 3.04
N LEU A 343 -15.58 -18.66 4.36
CA LEU A 343 -14.57 -19.28 5.23
C LEU A 343 -14.60 -20.80 5.20
N ILE A 344 -15.79 -21.41 5.13
CA ILE A 344 -15.94 -22.88 5.10
C ILE A 344 -15.40 -23.41 3.77
N THR A 345 -15.80 -22.79 2.65
CA THR A 345 -15.36 -23.17 1.31
C THR A 345 -13.84 -23.16 1.20
N ILE A 346 -13.17 -22.12 1.73
CA ILE A 346 -11.69 -22.06 1.65
C ILE A 346 -10.99 -23.08 2.55
N GLU A 347 -11.63 -23.53 3.64
CA GLU A 347 -11.08 -24.52 4.56
C GLU A 347 -11.25 -25.94 4.03
N ASP A 348 -12.37 -26.22 3.35
CA ASP A 348 -12.72 -27.55 2.87
C ASP A 348 -12.19 -27.84 1.45
N ASP A 349 -12.20 -26.84 0.55
CA ASP A 349 -11.95 -27.06 -0.89
C ASP A 349 -10.52 -26.71 -1.35
N PHE A 350 -9.71 -26.07 -0.51
CA PHE A 350 -8.34 -25.63 -0.84
C PHE A 350 -7.33 -26.18 0.16
N SER A 351 -6.10 -26.45 -0.28
CA SER A 351 -4.98 -26.92 0.57
C SER A 351 -4.25 -25.79 1.32
N TYR A 352 -4.87 -24.62 1.44
CA TYR A 352 -4.31 -23.47 2.16
C TYR A 352 -4.29 -23.71 3.67
N THR A 353 -3.35 -23.06 4.36
CA THR A 353 -3.33 -23.08 5.83
C THR A 353 -4.29 -22.02 6.36
N CYS A 354 -5.51 -22.43 6.69
CA CYS A 354 -6.56 -21.57 7.23
C CYS A 354 -6.78 -21.88 8.72
N SER A 355 -6.67 -20.89 9.61
CA SER A 355 -6.93 -21.11 11.04
C SER A 355 -7.36 -19.86 11.80
N GLY A 356 -8.37 -20.00 12.65
CA GLY A 356 -8.80 -18.95 13.57
C GLY A 356 -9.35 -17.67 12.91
N ASN A 357 -9.62 -17.70 11.61
CA ASN A 357 -10.29 -16.61 10.91
C ASN A 357 -11.74 -16.48 11.42
N GLN A 358 -12.27 -15.26 11.42
CA GLN A 358 -13.61 -14.97 11.92
C GLN A 358 -14.38 -14.08 10.96
N ALA A 359 -15.71 -14.11 11.07
CA ALA A 359 -16.59 -13.24 10.31
C ALA A 359 -17.69 -12.67 11.19
N PHE A 360 -17.60 -11.38 11.49
CA PHE A 360 -18.60 -10.65 12.28
C PHE A 360 -18.42 -9.13 12.10
N GLU A 361 -19.44 -8.36 12.46
CA GLU A 361 -19.44 -6.92 12.30
C GLU A 361 -18.39 -6.22 13.20
N PRO A 362 -17.43 -5.48 12.63
CA PRO A 362 -16.39 -4.78 13.39
C PRO A 362 -16.81 -3.39 13.91
N LYS A 363 -17.95 -2.85 13.44
CA LYS A 363 -18.47 -1.51 13.77
C LYS A 363 -17.42 -0.41 13.55
N ILE A 364 -16.91 -0.32 12.32
CA ILE A 364 -15.90 0.67 11.93
C ILE A 364 -16.60 1.99 11.56
N PRO A 365 -16.17 3.14 12.11
CA PRO A 365 -16.66 4.43 11.65
C PRO A 365 -16.07 4.74 10.27
N ILE A 366 -16.95 4.98 9.29
CA ILE A 366 -16.56 5.33 7.92
C ILE A 366 -17.15 6.70 7.59
N THR A 367 -16.29 7.64 7.19
CA THR A 367 -16.69 8.98 6.77
C THR A 367 -16.50 9.13 5.27
N LEU A 368 -17.60 9.30 4.53
CA LEU A 368 -17.58 9.62 3.10
C LEU A 368 -17.49 11.14 2.93
N SER A 369 -16.82 11.63 1.88
CA SER A 369 -16.88 13.05 1.53
C SER A 369 -18.29 13.40 1.00
N ASP A 370 -18.77 14.61 1.30
CA ASP A 370 -20.07 15.09 0.84
C ASP A 370 -20.19 15.06 -0.70
N LEU A 371 -21.39 14.77 -1.21
CA LEU A 371 -21.72 14.92 -2.63
C LEU A 371 -21.57 16.40 -3.00
N GLN A 372 -20.60 16.73 -3.87
CA GLN A 372 -20.56 18.04 -4.51
C GLN A 372 -21.75 18.13 -5.47
N GLY A 373 -22.86 18.75 -5.05
CA GLY A 373 -24.09 18.78 -5.82
C GLY A 373 -23.89 19.31 -7.24
N ALA A 374 -24.16 18.49 -8.25
CA ALA A 374 -24.27 18.92 -9.64
C ALA A 374 -25.70 19.36 -9.95
N ASP A 375 -25.86 20.52 -10.59
CA ASP A 375 -27.12 20.99 -11.16
C ASP A 375 -27.60 19.99 -12.22
N SER A 376 -28.70 19.30 -11.92
CA SER A 376 -29.24 18.18 -12.71
C SER A 376 -29.91 18.62 -14.02
N THR A 377 -30.06 19.93 -14.25
CA THR A 377 -30.79 20.49 -15.39
C THR A 377 -30.02 20.49 -16.73
N GLN A 378 -28.73 20.16 -16.73
CA GLN A 378 -27.85 20.34 -17.91
C GLN A 378 -27.38 19.05 -18.62
N VAL A 379 -27.94 17.87 -18.31
CA VAL A 379 -27.42 16.61 -18.90
C VAL A 379 -28.36 15.95 -19.89
N GLN A 380 -27.95 15.98 -21.16
CA GLN A 380 -28.49 15.12 -22.21
C GLN A 380 -27.67 13.83 -22.35
N ARG A 381 -28.37 12.72 -22.60
CA ARG A 381 -27.82 11.39 -22.87
C ARG A 381 -27.00 11.42 -24.17
N LYS A 382 -25.85 10.75 -24.21
CA LYS A 382 -25.05 10.63 -25.43
C LYS A 382 -25.48 9.39 -26.21
N ASP A 383 -26.36 9.56 -27.19
CA ASP A 383 -26.74 8.49 -28.11
C ASP A 383 -25.59 8.25 -29.10
N THR A 384 -25.04 7.04 -29.12
CA THR A 384 -24.01 6.65 -30.10
C THR A 384 -24.38 5.33 -30.76
N VAL A 385 -24.04 5.21 -32.06
CA VAL A 385 -24.31 4.03 -32.91
C VAL A 385 -23.81 2.73 -32.29
N LEU A 386 -22.74 2.77 -31.49
CA LEU A 386 -22.19 1.60 -30.82
C LEU A 386 -23.14 1.03 -29.74
N ASN A 387 -23.94 1.88 -29.09
CA ASN A 387 -24.92 1.47 -28.09
C ASN A 387 -26.18 0.86 -28.73
N ASP A 388 -26.53 1.29 -29.95
CA ASP A 388 -27.63 0.72 -30.72
C ASP A 388 -27.30 -0.68 -31.25
N ILE A 389 -26.06 -0.90 -31.70
CA ILE A 389 -25.58 -2.22 -32.13
C ILE A 389 -25.59 -3.22 -30.96
N ARG A 390 -25.18 -2.80 -29.76
CA ARG A 390 -25.20 -3.65 -28.55
C ARG A 390 -26.61 -4.08 -28.14
N ARG A 391 -27.60 -3.19 -28.29
CA ARG A 391 -29.02 -3.51 -28.10
C ARG A 391 -29.51 -4.59 -29.05
N LEU A 392 -29.05 -4.58 -30.30
CA LEU A 392 -29.50 -5.54 -31.31
C LEU A 392 -29.09 -7.00 -30.99
N PHE A 393 -28.01 -7.20 -30.25
CA PHE A 393 -27.45 -8.53 -29.97
C PHE A 393 -27.71 -9.03 -28.54
N GLY A 394 -28.56 -8.35 -27.75
CA GLY A 394 -28.82 -8.74 -26.36
C GLY A 394 -27.59 -8.72 -25.45
N LEU A 395 -26.54 -8.00 -25.87
CA LEU A 395 -25.31 -7.84 -25.10
C LEU A 395 -25.47 -6.72 -24.09
N ASN A 396 -24.82 -6.86 -22.94
CA ASN A 396 -24.80 -5.84 -21.89
C ASN A 396 -24.40 -4.48 -22.51
N GLN A 397 -25.24 -3.47 -22.29
CA GLN A 397 -25.22 -2.21 -23.05
C GLN A 397 -23.99 -1.34 -22.72
N ASP A 398 -23.31 -1.64 -21.62
CA ASP A 398 -22.13 -0.93 -21.14
C ASP A 398 -20.90 -1.82 -21.19
N GLY A 399 -20.39 -2.02 -22.41
CA GLY A 399 -19.03 -2.53 -22.59
C GLY A 399 -18.04 -1.61 -21.88
N GLY A 400 -17.62 -1.99 -20.67
CA GLY A 400 -16.54 -1.35 -19.93
C GLY A 400 -16.92 -0.39 -18.80
N THR A 401 -18.19 -0.24 -18.41
CA THR A 401 -18.52 0.57 -17.21
C THR A 401 -19.92 0.25 -16.70
N VAL A 402 -20.04 -0.66 -15.74
CA VAL A 402 -21.25 -0.71 -14.91
C VAL A 402 -21.32 0.65 -14.20
N ALA A 403 -22.36 1.45 -14.46
CA ALA A 403 -22.58 2.70 -13.73
C ALA A 403 -23.06 2.38 -12.31
N ILE A 404 -22.14 1.92 -11.47
CA ILE A 404 -22.35 1.77 -10.04
C ILE A 404 -22.33 3.20 -9.46
N ALA A 405 -23.48 3.67 -8.96
CA ALA A 405 -23.52 4.93 -8.24
C ALA A 405 -22.60 4.84 -7.01
N ASN A 406 -21.85 5.91 -6.73
CA ASN A 406 -20.84 5.96 -5.67
C ASN A 406 -19.75 4.87 -5.81
N TYR A 407 -19.29 4.59 -7.02
CA TYR A 407 -18.16 3.69 -7.23
C TYR A 407 -16.85 4.39 -6.85
N ALA A 408 -16.21 3.90 -5.79
CA ALA A 408 -15.00 4.49 -5.20
C ALA A 408 -15.10 6.02 -5.03
N PRO A 409 -16.05 6.50 -4.20
CA PRO A 409 -16.27 7.93 -4.02
C PRO A 409 -15.11 8.56 -3.28
N SER A 410 -14.86 9.86 -3.44
CA SER A 410 -13.78 10.49 -2.65
C SER A 410 -14.02 10.30 -1.15
N MET A 411 -12.96 9.94 -0.42
CA MET A 411 -12.96 9.80 1.03
C MET A 411 -11.88 10.68 1.66
N THR A 412 -12.00 10.95 2.96
CA THR A 412 -11.00 11.72 3.71
C THR A 412 -10.56 10.94 4.93
N PHE A 413 -9.25 10.86 5.17
CA PHE A 413 -8.73 10.30 6.42
C PHE A 413 -8.78 11.37 7.51
N ASN A 414 -9.52 11.09 8.59
CA ASN A 414 -9.71 12.02 9.70
C ASN A 414 -8.98 11.49 10.95
N PRO A 415 -7.91 12.14 11.45
CA PRO A 415 -7.19 11.67 12.63
C PRO A 415 -8.02 11.75 13.92
N GLN A 416 -9.13 12.50 13.94
CA GLN A 416 -10.09 12.51 15.06
C GLN A 416 -11.12 11.38 14.98
N GLN A 417 -11.22 10.72 13.82
CA GLN A 417 -12.17 9.61 13.56
C GLN A 417 -11.44 8.50 12.80
N ILE A 418 -10.37 7.99 13.39
CA ILE A 418 -9.58 6.90 12.78
C ILE A 418 -10.51 5.67 12.61
N PRO A 419 -10.53 5.03 11.43
CA PRO A 419 -11.45 3.93 11.13
C PRO A 419 -11.00 2.61 11.77
N LEU A 420 -11.00 2.59 13.11
CA LEU A 420 -10.70 1.43 13.93
C LEU A 420 -12.00 0.69 14.33
N PRO A 421 -11.95 -0.64 14.54
CA PRO A 421 -13.09 -1.36 15.07
C PRO A 421 -13.53 -0.84 16.44
N THR A 422 -14.82 -0.54 16.60
CA THR A 422 -15.38 -0.17 17.91
C THR A 422 -15.95 -1.37 18.66
N GLU A 423 -16.21 -2.48 17.96
CA GLU A 423 -16.59 -3.76 18.57
C GLU A 423 -15.41 -4.37 19.35
N ALA A 424 -15.61 -4.74 20.61
CA ALA A 424 -14.51 -5.12 21.51
C ALA A 424 -13.73 -6.35 21.02
N LYS A 425 -14.45 -7.36 20.52
CA LYS A 425 -13.83 -8.57 19.95
C LYS A 425 -13.11 -8.33 18.62
N ALA A 426 -13.36 -7.19 17.94
CA ALA A 426 -12.71 -6.84 16.68
C ALA A 426 -11.37 -6.11 16.86
N LYS A 427 -11.08 -5.59 18.06
CA LYS A 427 -9.86 -4.80 18.32
C LYS A 427 -8.53 -5.48 17.97
N PRO A 428 -8.37 -6.81 18.14
CA PRO A 428 -7.12 -7.49 17.76
C PRO A 428 -6.85 -7.55 16.25
N TYR A 429 -7.81 -7.16 15.41
CA TYR A 429 -7.71 -7.27 13.96
C TYR A 429 -7.50 -5.89 13.32
N GLY A 430 -6.69 -5.87 12.26
CA GLY A 430 -6.37 -4.64 11.54
C GLY A 430 -5.37 -3.78 12.32
N VAL A 431 -5.35 -2.49 11.98
CA VAL A 431 -4.36 -1.53 12.48
C VAL A 431 -4.37 -1.42 14.01
N GLN A 432 -3.17 -1.46 14.59
CA GLN A 432 -2.85 -1.31 16.00
C GLN A 432 -2.13 0.03 16.22
N ILE A 433 -2.77 0.94 16.95
CA ILE A 433 -2.25 2.30 17.20
C ILE A 433 -1.26 2.40 18.37
N ASP A 434 -1.14 1.35 19.19
CA ASP A 434 -0.25 1.33 20.36
C ASP A 434 1.03 0.51 20.14
N GLN A 435 1.19 -0.10 18.97
CA GLN A 435 2.33 -0.96 18.62
C GLN A 435 3.16 -0.28 17.53
N HIS A 436 4.18 0.49 17.90
CA HIS A 436 5.02 1.20 16.93
C HIS A 436 6.51 0.87 17.13
N PHE A 437 7.23 0.73 16.01
CA PHE A 437 8.69 0.77 15.98
C PHE A 437 9.16 2.11 16.57
N GLN A 438 9.94 2.02 17.65
CA GLN A 438 10.63 3.16 18.27
C GLN A 438 11.83 3.61 17.44
#